data_AF-A0A6P1ABV2-F1
#
_entry.id   AF-A0A6P1ABV2-F1
#
_cell.length_a   1.000
_cell.length_b   1.000
_cell.length_c   1.000
_cell.angle_alpha   90.00
_cell.angle_beta   90.00
_cell.angle_gamma   90.00
#
_symmetry.space_group_name_H-M   'P 1'
#
loop_
_entity.id
_entity.type
_entity.pdbx_description
1 polymer ?
#
loop_
_entity_poly.entity_id
_entity_poly.type
_entity_poly.pdbx_seq_one_letter_code
_entity_poly.pdbx_strand_id
1 'polypeptide(L)'
;MMTKITWATNSTNPNNPHHLATIQEWWASLDGKEVTLAQRLIGENVNVSNINWEPQRFDEKFVVEKPQIRGITVFWYKQDSDVERNLTPEKLEFDADTQKLYIYPQSQKQVVVRIGLATVQFQTIDLQDPLIVGTSIGEKRIILLRDKQQQIDVKLTLSPQNISKLIEICQGDISSQSINLDK
;
A
#
# COMPACT_ATOMS: atom_id res chain seq x y z
N MET A 1 6.37 -6.00 -8.28
CA MET A 1 7.36 -7.06 -8.02
C MET A 1 7.54 -7.10 -6.51
N MET A 2 7.23 -8.22 -5.83
CA MET A 2 7.17 -8.26 -4.35
C MET A 2 8.55 -8.04 -3.70
N THR A 3 8.88 -6.79 -3.37
CA THR A 3 10.06 -6.43 -2.56
C THR A 3 9.74 -6.55 -1.08
N LYS A 4 9.50 -7.79 -0.63
CA LYS A 4 9.36 -8.11 0.79
C LYS A 4 10.70 -8.50 1.38
N ILE A 5 11.10 -7.85 2.46
CA ILE A 5 12.29 -8.19 3.23
C ILE A 5 11.90 -8.63 4.64
N THR A 6 12.65 -9.57 5.20
CA THR A 6 12.38 -10.14 6.51
C THR A 6 13.61 -10.10 7.39
N TRP A 7 13.48 -9.52 8.57
CA TRP A 7 14.45 -9.62 9.64
C TRP A 7 13.93 -10.51 10.77
N ALA A 8 14.77 -11.36 11.36
CA ALA A 8 14.43 -12.13 12.56
C ALA A 8 15.64 -12.32 13.48
N THR A 9 15.41 -12.38 14.80
CA THR A 9 16.46 -12.40 15.83
C THR A 9 17.44 -13.57 15.68
N ASN A 10 16.95 -14.76 15.31
CA ASN A 10 17.75 -15.99 15.18
C ASN A 10 17.85 -16.48 13.73
N SER A 11 17.82 -15.56 12.76
CA SER A 11 17.91 -15.91 11.34
C SER A 11 19.32 -16.33 10.95
N THR A 12 19.45 -17.37 10.14
CA THR A 12 20.71 -17.78 9.49
C THR A 12 20.93 -17.08 8.14
N ASN A 13 20.01 -16.18 7.74
CA ASN A 13 20.11 -15.45 6.49
C ASN A 13 21.28 -14.42 6.55
N PRO A 14 22.27 -14.47 5.65
CA PRO A 14 23.39 -13.53 5.64
C PRO A 14 22.96 -12.08 5.41
N ASN A 15 21.82 -11.85 4.76
CA ASN A 15 21.27 -10.51 4.51
C ASN A 15 20.46 -9.96 5.69
N ASN A 16 20.29 -10.73 6.78
CA ASN A 16 19.50 -10.31 7.94
C ASN A 16 19.94 -8.94 8.50
N PRO A 17 21.24 -8.64 8.70
CA PRO A 17 21.66 -7.32 9.16
C PRO A 17 21.30 -6.20 8.17
N HIS A 18 21.43 -6.46 6.87
CA HIS A 18 21.05 -5.50 5.84
C HIS A 18 19.55 -5.23 5.84
N HIS A 19 18.71 -6.26 6.00
CA HIS A 19 17.27 -6.10 6.12
C HIS A 19 16.90 -5.22 7.32
N LEU A 20 17.56 -5.42 8.48
CA LEU A 20 17.32 -4.56 9.65
C LEU A 20 17.68 -3.10 9.36
N ALA A 21 18.81 -2.86 8.69
CA ALA A 21 19.22 -1.52 8.30
C ALA A 21 18.20 -0.85 7.38
N THR A 22 17.71 -1.55 6.35
CA THR A 22 16.66 -1.05 5.46
C THR A 22 15.37 -0.74 6.22
N ILE A 23 14.95 -1.61 7.14
CA ILE A 23 13.75 -1.39 7.96
C ILE A 23 13.95 -0.18 8.90
N GLN A 24 15.16 0.00 9.45
CA GLN A 24 15.51 1.12 10.30
C GLN A 24 15.46 2.46 9.55
N GLU A 25 16.03 2.52 8.35
CA GLU A 25 15.97 3.70 7.48
C GLU A 25 14.51 4.03 7.11
N TRP A 26 13.74 3.01 6.73
CA TRP A 26 12.33 3.20 6.43
C TRP A 26 11.53 3.70 7.64
N TRP A 27 11.73 3.09 8.81
CA TRP A 27 11.04 3.48 10.05
C TRP A 27 11.36 4.92 10.43
N ALA A 28 12.64 5.31 10.38
CA ALA A 28 13.07 6.69 10.62
C ALA A 28 12.43 7.67 9.64
N SER A 29 12.20 7.27 8.39
CA SER A 29 11.55 8.11 7.38
C SER A 29 10.07 8.41 7.66
N LEU A 30 9.45 7.75 8.64
CA LEU A 30 8.06 7.99 9.03
C LEU A 30 7.88 9.19 9.97
N ASP A 31 8.96 9.86 10.36
CA ASP A 31 8.89 11.02 11.24
C ASP A 31 7.98 12.11 10.65
N GLY A 32 6.99 12.53 11.43
CA GLY A 32 5.98 13.51 11.04
C GLY A 32 4.92 12.99 10.06
N LYS A 33 4.84 11.68 9.78
CA LYS A 33 3.85 11.11 8.84
C LYS A 33 2.69 10.44 9.58
N GLU A 34 1.50 10.54 8.99
CA GLU A 34 0.33 9.80 9.45
C GLU A 34 0.46 8.31 9.08
N VAL A 35 0.30 7.45 10.09
CA VAL A 35 0.32 6.00 9.93
C VAL A 35 -0.97 5.39 10.45
N THR A 36 -1.26 4.18 9.98
CA THR A 36 -2.25 3.31 10.60
C THR A 36 -1.54 2.17 11.33
N LEU A 37 -1.83 2.00 12.62
CA LEU A 37 -1.44 0.87 13.44
C LEU A 37 -2.63 -0.07 13.59
N ALA A 38 -2.47 -1.32 13.21
CA ALA A 38 -3.47 -2.37 13.37
C ALA A 38 -2.88 -3.56 14.12
N GLN A 39 -3.63 -4.14 15.04
CA GLN A 39 -3.24 -5.35 15.77
C GLN A 39 -4.19 -6.51 15.45
N ARG A 40 -3.64 -7.69 15.17
CA ARG A 40 -4.44 -8.90 14.91
C ARG A 40 -3.89 -10.07 15.70
N LEU A 41 -4.79 -10.94 16.16
CA LEU A 41 -4.43 -12.22 16.74
C LEU A 41 -4.15 -13.22 15.62
N ILE A 42 -3.06 -13.95 15.73
CA ILE A 42 -2.72 -15.08 14.86
C ILE A 42 -2.89 -16.37 15.65
N GLY A 43 -3.59 -17.34 15.06
CA GLY A 43 -3.57 -18.71 15.57
C GLY A 43 -2.21 -19.35 15.32
N GLU A 44 -1.90 -20.43 16.04
CA GLU A 44 -0.60 -21.11 16.01
C GLU A 44 -0.15 -21.57 14.61
N ASN A 45 -1.08 -21.68 13.65
CA ASN A 45 -0.84 -22.15 12.27
C ASN A 45 -1.32 -21.19 11.17
N VAL A 46 -1.54 -19.90 11.47
CA VAL A 46 -2.07 -18.95 10.46
C VAL A 46 -0.95 -18.31 9.65
N ASN A 47 -0.95 -18.54 8.34
CA ASN A 47 -0.16 -17.75 7.39
C ASN A 47 -0.66 -16.30 7.40
N VAL A 48 0.24 -15.35 7.66
CA VAL A 48 -0.05 -13.90 7.76
C VAL A 48 -0.72 -13.34 6.51
N SER A 49 -0.52 -14.00 5.37
CA SER A 49 -1.19 -13.69 4.10
C SER A 49 -2.72 -13.84 4.16
N ASN A 50 -3.25 -14.58 5.14
CA ASN A 50 -4.68 -14.83 5.31
C ASN A 50 -5.33 -13.96 6.40
N ILE A 51 -4.57 -13.08 7.05
CA ILE A 51 -5.11 -12.20 8.08
C ILE A 51 -6.01 -11.14 7.42
N ASN A 52 -7.23 -11.01 7.92
CA ASN A 52 -8.11 -9.94 7.52
C ASN A 52 -7.64 -8.60 8.12
N TRP A 53 -7.14 -7.74 7.24
CA TRP A 53 -6.65 -6.42 7.58
C TRP A 53 -7.61 -5.28 7.26
N GLU A 54 -8.89 -5.59 6.99
CA GLU A 54 -9.93 -4.58 6.92
C GLU A 54 -9.95 -3.76 8.22
N PRO A 55 -10.25 -2.45 8.14
CA PRO A 55 -10.28 -1.57 9.30
C PRO A 55 -11.16 -2.13 10.43
N GLN A 56 -10.61 -2.19 11.64
CA GLN A 56 -11.33 -2.61 12.85
C GLN A 56 -11.37 -1.49 13.89
N ARG A 57 -12.27 -1.62 14.87
CA ARG A 57 -12.54 -0.60 15.89
C ARG A 57 -11.30 -0.15 16.69
N PHE A 58 -10.31 -1.04 16.83
CA PHE A 58 -9.09 -0.78 17.59
C PHE A 58 -7.88 -0.45 16.71
N ASP A 59 -8.08 -0.31 15.40
CA ASP A 59 -7.05 0.23 14.53
C ASP A 59 -6.93 1.72 14.79
N GLU A 60 -5.69 2.19 14.89
CA GLU A 60 -5.39 3.55 15.29
C GLU A 60 -4.71 4.30 14.15
N LYS A 61 -5.12 5.55 13.96
CA LYS A 61 -4.45 6.49 13.07
C LYS A 61 -3.83 7.59 13.89
N PHE A 62 -2.55 7.87 13.66
CA PHE A 62 -1.82 8.92 14.35
C PHE A 62 -0.60 9.35 13.53
N VAL A 63 -0.10 10.54 13.83
CA VAL A 63 1.19 11.01 13.32
C VAL A 63 2.30 10.45 14.19
N VAL A 64 3.26 9.77 13.57
CA VAL A 64 4.44 9.20 14.24
C VAL A 64 5.48 10.30 14.42
N GLU A 65 6.07 10.36 15.62
CA GLU A 65 7.19 11.26 15.92
C GLU A 65 8.38 10.49 16.48
N LYS A 66 9.59 10.93 16.11
CA LYS A 66 10.88 10.38 16.54
C LYS A 66 10.95 8.84 16.43
N PRO A 67 10.54 8.24 15.28
CA PRO A 67 10.65 6.80 15.10
C PRO A 67 12.12 6.38 15.06
N GLN A 68 12.49 5.43 15.89
CA GLN A 68 13.86 4.90 15.96
C GLN A 68 13.86 3.41 16.26
N ILE A 69 14.84 2.68 15.73
CA ILE A 69 15.15 1.32 16.17
C ILE A 69 16.45 1.38 16.97
N ARG A 70 16.41 0.96 18.24
CA ARG A 70 17.60 0.89 19.12
C ARG A 70 17.89 -0.57 19.43
N GLY A 71 18.99 -1.09 18.88
CA GLY A 71 19.26 -2.52 18.84
C GLY A 71 18.25 -3.21 17.92
N ILE A 72 17.27 -3.89 18.52
CA ILE A 72 16.16 -4.52 17.78
C ILE A 72 14.80 -3.93 18.15
N THR A 73 14.72 -3.13 19.21
CA THR A 73 13.46 -2.60 19.71
C THR A 73 13.05 -1.38 18.90
N VAL A 74 11.80 -1.39 18.44
CA VAL A 74 11.17 -0.32 17.68
C VAL A 74 10.59 0.68 18.67
N PHE A 75 10.89 1.97 18.53
CA PHE A 75 10.41 3.06 19.38
C PHE A 75 9.76 4.15 18.53
N TRP A 76 8.76 4.82 19.10
CA TRP A 76 8.12 6.02 18.54
C TRP A 76 7.34 6.79 19.59
N TYR A 77 6.95 8.01 19.24
CA TYR A 77 5.97 8.81 19.94
C TYR A 77 4.76 8.99 19.03
N LYS A 78 3.60 9.26 19.64
CA LYS A 78 2.45 9.80 18.91
C LYS A 78 2.54 11.31 19.01
N GLN A 79 2.12 12.02 17.97
CA GLN A 79 1.94 13.46 18.05
C GLN A 79 1.10 13.83 19.27
N ASP A 80 1.50 14.90 19.95
CA ASP A 80 0.89 15.42 21.19
C ASP A 80 0.96 14.47 22.40
N SER A 81 1.83 13.45 22.37
CA SER A 81 2.05 12.52 23.49
C SER A 81 3.52 12.45 23.88
N ASP A 82 3.84 12.84 25.11
CA ASP A 82 5.18 12.70 25.70
C ASP A 82 5.56 11.25 26.07
N VAL A 83 4.64 10.30 25.87
CA VAL A 83 4.86 8.89 26.20
C VAL A 83 5.55 8.16 25.05
N GLU A 84 6.79 7.73 25.27
CA GLU A 84 7.51 6.84 24.36
C GLU A 84 6.83 5.46 24.30
N ARG A 85 6.50 5.03 23.08
CA ARG A 85 6.01 3.68 22.79
C ARG A 85 7.17 2.83 22.28
N ASN A 86 7.10 1.54 22.59
CA ASN A 86 8.09 0.60 22.12
C ASN A 86 7.52 -0.80 21.90
N LEU A 87 8.20 -1.56 21.05
CA LEU A 87 7.90 -2.95 20.76
C LEU A 87 9.19 -3.69 20.42
N THR A 88 9.49 -4.75 21.16
CA THR A 88 10.64 -5.64 20.87
C THR A 88 10.18 -6.80 20.00
N PRO A 89 10.60 -6.87 18.73
CA PRO A 89 10.24 -7.93 17.80
C PRO A 89 11.10 -9.19 17.96
N GLU A 90 10.49 -10.35 17.70
CA GLU A 90 11.22 -11.55 17.29
C GLU A 90 11.43 -11.58 15.76
N LYS A 91 10.49 -11.00 15.02
CA LYS A 91 10.52 -10.92 13.55
C LYS A 91 9.91 -9.60 13.08
N LEU A 92 10.47 -9.07 12.00
CA LEU A 92 9.99 -7.92 11.24
C LEU A 92 9.84 -8.34 9.78
N GLU A 93 8.73 -7.98 9.16
CA GLU A 93 8.53 -8.15 7.72
C GLU A 93 8.14 -6.80 7.13
N PHE A 94 8.94 -6.30 6.20
CA PHE A 94 8.67 -5.04 5.53
C PHE A 94 8.30 -5.29 4.07
N ASP A 95 7.17 -4.73 3.67
CA ASP A 95 6.64 -4.74 2.32
C ASP A 95 6.80 -3.33 1.74
N ALA A 96 7.80 -3.18 0.86
CA ALA A 96 8.14 -1.88 0.28
C ALA A 96 7.09 -1.39 -0.73
N ASP A 97 6.41 -2.31 -1.44
CA ASP A 97 5.38 -1.97 -2.43
C ASP A 97 4.15 -1.32 -1.76
N THR A 98 3.84 -1.74 -0.53
CA THR A 98 2.69 -1.23 0.23
C THR A 98 3.07 -0.31 1.38
N GLN A 99 4.37 -0.08 1.60
CA GLN A 99 4.94 0.67 2.72
C GLN A 99 4.35 0.23 4.07
N LYS A 100 4.37 -1.10 4.31
CA LYS A 100 3.83 -1.73 5.52
C LYS A 100 4.91 -2.54 6.22
N LEU A 101 5.04 -2.33 7.52
CA LEU A 101 5.86 -3.11 8.43
C LEU A 101 4.97 -3.97 9.31
N TYR A 102 5.20 -5.27 9.28
CA TYR A 102 4.60 -6.25 10.18
C TYR A 102 5.61 -6.59 11.26
N ILE A 103 5.18 -6.44 12.51
CA ILE A 103 5.98 -6.63 13.70
C ILE A 103 5.40 -7.79 14.49
N TYR A 104 6.23 -8.79 14.75
CA TYR A 104 5.90 -9.99 15.50
C TYR A 104 6.56 -9.87 16.88
N PRO A 105 5.80 -9.50 17.93
CA PRO A 105 6.38 -9.18 19.23
C PRO A 105 6.97 -10.42 19.90
N GLN A 106 8.14 -10.28 20.51
CA GLN A 106 8.75 -11.37 21.28
C GLN A 106 7.91 -11.78 22.49
N SER A 107 7.22 -10.83 23.13
CA SER A 107 6.39 -11.05 24.32
C SER A 107 5.02 -11.69 24.02
N GLN A 108 4.53 -11.58 22.77
CA GLN A 108 3.18 -12.00 22.40
C GLN A 108 3.21 -12.73 21.05
N LYS A 109 3.51 -14.04 21.09
CA LYS A 109 3.65 -14.89 19.89
C LYS A 109 2.39 -14.98 19.03
N GLN A 110 1.23 -14.74 19.63
CA GLN A 110 -0.08 -14.80 18.96
C GLN A 110 -0.54 -13.43 18.43
N VAL A 111 0.34 -12.43 18.40
CA VAL A 111 -0.01 -11.08 17.94
C VAL A 111 0.87 -10.68 16.77
N VAL A 112 0.25 -10.05 15.78
CA VAL A 112 0.96 -9.29 14.75
C VAL A 112 0.47 -7.85 14.79
N VAL A 113 1.43 -6.93 14.87
CA VAL A 113 1.19 -5.50 14.74
C VAL A 113 1.58 -5.10 13.33
N ARG A 114 0.74 -4.34 12.63
CA ARG A 114 1.05 -3.77 11.33
C ARG A 114 1.03 -2.26 11.43
N ILE A 115 2.12 -1.64 11.01
CA ILE A 115 2.22 -0.19 10.86
C ILE A 115 2.49 0.12 9.40
N GLY A 116 1.77 1.06 8.82
CA GLY A 116 2.02 1.53 7.46
C GLY A 116 1.47 2.93 7.24
N LEU A 117 1.91 3.58 6.17
CA LEU A 117 1.39 4.90 5.80
C LEU A 117 -0.13 4.84 5.63
N ALA A 118 -0.83 5.85 6.16
CA ALA A 118 -2.29 5.92 6.09
C ALA A 118 -2.82 6.24 4.66
N THR A 119 -1.93 6.53 3.71
CA THR A 119 -2.26 6.89 2.33
C THR A 119 -2.52 5.66 1.46
N VAL A 120 -3.64 5.71 0.72
CA VAL A 120 -3.91 4.79 -0.39
C VAL A 120 -2.86 5.05 -1.47
N GLN A 121 -1.94 4.11 -1.65
CA GLN A 121 -0.98 4.17 -2.75
C GLN A 121 -1.66 3.69 -4.03
N PHE A 122 -2.05 4.63 -4.88
CA PHE A 122 -2.46 4.31 -6.24
C PHE A 122 -1.21 3.95 -7.05
N GLN A 123 -1.12 2.69 -7.48
CA GLN A 123 -0.14 2.32 -8.50
C GLN A 123 -0.66 2.84 -9.85
N THR A 124 0.13 3.73 -10.46
CA THR A 124 -0.16 4.21 -11.82
C THR A 124 0.55 3.30 -12.79
N ILE A 125 -0.22 2.70 -13.71
CA ILE A 125 0.31 1.99 -14.87
C ILE A 125 0.16 2.93 -16.04
N ASP A 126 1.28 3.30 -16.66
CA ASP A 126 1.28 4.12 -17.87
C ASP A 126 1.11 3.21 -19.08
N LEU A 127 0.03 3.43 -19.85
CA LEU A 127 -0.25 2.70 -21.08
C LEU A 127 -0.21 3.70 -22.24
N GLN A 128 0.75 3.51 -23.14
CA GLN A 128 0.93 4.39 -24.29
C GLN A 128 0.15 3.82 -25.48
N ASP A 129 -0.95 4.49 -25.85
CA ASP A 129 -1.87 4.10 -26.94
C ASP A 129 -2.28 2.61 -26.91
N PRO A 130 -2.90 2.13 -25.81
CA PRO A 130 -3.30 0.72 -25.71
C PRO A 130 -4.42 0.40 -26.69
N LEU A 131 -4.47 -0.86 -27.13
CA LEU A 131 -5.62 -1.36 -27.88
C LEU A 131 -6.86 -1.36 -26.99
N ILE A 132 -7.90 -0.63 -27.39
CA ILE A 132 -9.17 -0.52 -26.66
C ILE A 132 -10.20 -1.47 -27.27
N VAL A 133 -10.77 -2.35 -26.45
CA VAL A 133 -11.87 -3.25 -26.84
C VAL A 133 -13.02 -3.10 -25.87
N GLY A 134 -14.26 -2.96 -26.37
CA GLY A 134 -15.44 -2.74 -25.53
C GLY A 134 -16.52 -3.81 -25.72
N THR A 135 -17.24 -4.14 -24.65
CA THR A 135 -18.51 -4.88 -24.71
C THR A 135 -19.51 -4.36 -23.68
N SER A 136 -20.77 -4.76 -23.79
CA SER A 136 -21.85 -4.37 -22.89
C SER A 136 -22.47 -5.59 -22.24
N ILE A 137 -22.68 -5.55 -20.92
CA ILE A 137 -23.42 -6.57 -20.18
C ILE A 137 -24.47 -5.86 -19.31
N GLY A 138 -25.73 -5.91 -19.74
CA GLY A 138 -26.80 -5.11 -19.17
C GLY A 138 -26.49 -3.61 -19.25
N GLU A 139 -26.59 -2.92 -18.12
CA GLU A 139 -26.27 -1.48 -18.02
C GLU A 139 -24.77 -1.19 -17.80
N LYS A 140 -23.96 -2.23 -17.57
CA LYS A 140 -22.52 -2.07 -17.38
C LYS A 140 -21.79 -2.12 -18.72
N ARG A 141 -20.72 -1.35 -18.82
CA ARG A 141 -19.79 -1.37 -19.96
C ARG A 141 -18.48 -1.98 -19.51
N ILE A 142 -17.97 -2.94 -20.27
CA ILE A 142 -16.67 -3.55 -20.03
C ILE A 142 -15.72 -3.04 -21.11
N ILE A 143 -14.63 -2.42 -20.69
CA ILE A 143 -13.56 -1.92 -21.57
C ILE A 143 -12.29 -2.69 -21.21
N LEU A 144 -11.59 -3.21 -22.20
CA LEU A 144 -10.27 -3.81 -22.08
C LEU A 144 -9.26 -2.88 -22.75
N LEU A 145 -8.22 -2.49 -22.01
CA LEU A 145 -7.05 -1.79 -22.52
C LEU A 145 -5.90 -2.80 -22.58
N ARG A 146 -5.35 -3.02 -23.77
CA ARG A 146 -4.27 -3.99 -24.00
C ARG A 146 -3.02 -3.30 -24.52
N ASP A 147 -1.94 -3.41 -23.76
CA ASP A 147 -0.60 -3.02 -24.19
C ASP A 147 0.22 -4.27 -24.50
N LYS A 148 0.51 -4.47 -25.79
CA LYS A 148 1.27 -5.64 -26.27
C LYS A 148 2.76 -5.56 -25.94
N GLN A 149 3.32 -4.36 -25.81
CA GLN A 149 4.73 -4.15 -25.53
C GLN A 149 5.02 -4.48 -24.06
N GLN A 150 4.17 -4.02 -23.15
CA GLN A 150 4.27 -4.32 -21.72
C GLN A 150 3.65 -5.68 -21.34
N GLN A 151 2.89 -6.30 -22.25
CA GLN A 151 2.11 -7.53 -21.99
C GLN A 151 1.09 -7.35 -20.85
N ILE A 152 0.40 -6.21 -20.84
CA ILE A 152 -0.58 -5.86 -19.81
C ILE A 152 -1.98 -5.79 -20.42
N ASP A 153 -2.95 -6.42 -19.74
CA ASP A 153 -4.39 -6.30 -19.99
C ASP A 153 -5.07 -5.65 -18.78
N VAL A 154 -5.62 -4.44 -18.95
CA VAL A 154 -6.42 -3.75 -17.93
C VAL A 154 -7.90 -3.84 -18.29
N LYS A 155 -8.69 -4.48 -17.42
CA LYS A 155 -10.14 -4.60 -17.60
C LYS A 155 -10.89 -3.61 -16.70
N LEU A 156 -11.59 -2.68 -17.33
CA LEU A 156 -12.49 -1.73 -16.69
C LEU A 156 -13.93 -2.27 -16.78
N THR A 157 -14.65 -2.29 -15.66
CA THR A 157 -16.10 -2.53 -15.64
C THR A 157 -16.77 -1.30 -15.08
N LEU A 158 -17.41 -0.53 -15.95
CA LEU A 158 -17.91 0.81 -15.65
C LEU A 158 -19.43 0.80 -15.49
N SER A 159 -19.91 1.52 -14.48
CA SER A 159 -21.32 1.84 -14.32
C SER A 159 -21.73 2.96 -15.29
N PRO A 160 -23.03 3.17 -15.53
CA PRO A 160 -23.50 4.30 -16.34
C PRO A 160 -22.92 5.65 -15.89
N GLN A 161 -22.84 5.88 -14.58
CA GLN A 161 -22.30 7.13 -14.02
C GLN A 161 -20.82 7.33 -14.36
N ASN A 162 -20.00 6.27 -14.28
CA ASN A 162 -18.58 6.35 -14.62
C ASN A 162 -18.34 6.42 -16.13
N ILE A 163 -19.24 5.87 -16.93
CA ILE A 163 -19.21 6.05 -18.40
C ILE A 163 -19.49 7.51 -18.76
N SER A 164 -20.50 8.15 -18.16
CA SER A 164 -20.77 9.56 -18.41
C SER A 164 -19.54 10.43 -18.10
N LYS A 165 -18.87 10.17 -16.96
CA LYS A 165 -17.63 10.86 -16.61
C LYS A 165 -16.49 10.60 -17.60
N LEU A 166 -16.32 9.36 -18.05
CA LEU A 166 -15.30 9.02 -19.05
C LEU A 166 -15.56 9.76 -20.38
N ILE A 167 -16.81 9.81 -20.82
CA ILE A 167 -17.21 10.54 -22.03
C ILE A 167 -16.93 12.04 -21.89
N GLU A 168 -17.30 12.64 -20.77
CA GLU A 168 -17.03 14.07 -20.49
C GLU A 168 -15.53 14.39 -20.60
N ILE A 169 -14.67 13.56 -19.98
CA ILE A 169 -13.22 13.71 -20.04
C ILE A 169 -12.71 13.61 -21.49
N CYS A 170 -13.21 12.65 -22.27
CA CYS A 170 -12.78 12.47 -23.66
C CYS A 170 -13.33 13.52 -24.63
N GLN A 171 -14.46 14.17 -24.30
CA GLN A 171 -15.09 15.20 -25.13
C GLN A 171 -14.55 16.61 -24.88
N GLY A 172 -13.93 16.85 -23.72
CA GLY A 172 -13.44 18.15 -23.25
C GLY A 172 -12.48 18.90 -24.19
N ASP A 173 -11.88 18.21 -25.18
CA ASP A 173 -10.93 18.80 -26.13
C ASP A 173 -11.44 18.91 -27.59
N ILE A 174 -12.64 18.41 -27.90
CA ILE A 174 -13.16 18.39 -29.29
C ILE A 174 -13.94 19.67 -29.64
N SER A 175 -14.32 20.49 -28.65
CA SER A 175 -15.16 21.67 -28.85
C SER A 175 -14.43 22.92 -29.39
N SER A 176 -13.09 22.88 -29.55
CA SER A 176 -12.29 24.03 -29.98
C SER A 176 -12.04 24.11 -31.50
N GLN A 177 -12.53 23.15 -32.29
CA GLN A 177 -12.44 23.20 -33.75
C GLN A 177 -13.82 23.19 -34.38
N SER A 178 -14.45 24.36 -34.36
CA SER A 178 -15.55 24.70 -35.25
C SER A 178 -15.29 26.09 -35.84
N ILE A 179 -15.22 26.12 -37.18
CA ILE A 179 -15.46 27.25 -38.08
C ILE A 179 -14.22 28.08 -38.47
N ASN A 180 -13.67 27.77 -39.66
CA ASN A 180 -13.77 28.70 -40.79
C ASN A 180 -13.66 27.93 -42.11
N LEU A 181 -14.82 27.49 -42.60
CA LEU A 181 -15.07 27.39 -44.03
C LEU A 181 -15.71 28.73 -44.43
N ASP A 182 -15.15 29.33 -45.47
CA ASP A 182 -15.59 30.53 -46.22
C ASP A 182 -14.73 31.79 -46.04
N LYS A 183 -13.66 31.88 -46.85
CA LYS A 183 -13.57 32.79 -48.00
C LYS A 183 -12.32 32.55 -48.85
#